data_AF-A0A957SGT3-F1
#
_entry.id   AF-A0A957SGT3-F1
#
_cell.length_a   1.000
_cell.length_b   1.000
_cell.length_c   1.000
_cell.angle_alpha   90.00
_cell.angle_beta   90.00
_cell.angle_gamma   90.00
#
_symmetry.space_group_name_H-M   'P 1'
#
loop_
_entity.id
_entity.type
_entity.pdbx_description
1 polymer ?
#
loop_
_entity_poly.entity_id
_entity_poly.type
_entity_poly.pdbx_seq_one_letter_code
_entity_poly.pdbx_strand_id
1 'polypeptide(L)'
;MPHQVIGWESTDPVPNHVFNSYLSSRHGQLYYDDLNLARLVTAADHAPAPYPSPLELIYLPMIRRKIHDMQGIFARAIADVGYGGRFHYAYASKANTAEEVVRTTLEAGAHHEMSSVVDVEIVQIMRRAGLLRPECMVFANGFKPAGSAYADSLLRLKRTHDNLIPIVESLDELPPLLHADEHFELGLRQKSYGFHPTLADMDASSTRFGMDTEQLWQAAAQIDAAPHLQLTVYHAMIGSQITDVDRFIAGLEPAIEQYARLRQQYPSLSIFNFGGGMPVAMTLDFTF
;
A
#
# COMPACT_ATOMS: atom_id res chain seq x y z
N MET A 1 37.79 4.78 -2.25
CA MET A 1 38.29 3.41 -2.04
C MET A 1 38.00 2.62 -3.30
N PRO A 2 38.91 1.77 -3.79
CA PRO A 2 38.63 0.93 -4.96
C PRO A 2 37.48 -0.03 -4.61
N HIS A 3 36.37 0.07 -5.34
CA HIS A 3 35.28 -0.89 -5.20
C HIS A 3 35.82 -2.24 -5.68
N GLN A 4 35.83 -3.24 -4.79
CA GLN A 4 36.29 -4.58 -5.13
C GLN A 4 35.33 -5.12 -6.20
N VAL A 5 35.83 -5.28 -7.44
CA VAL A 5 35.05 -5.86 -8.53
C VAL A 5 34.91 -7.34 -8.24
N ILE A 6 33.69 -7.76 -7.90
CA ILE A 6 33.34 -9.16 -7.67
C ILE A 6 32.69 -9.68 -8.96
N GLY A 7 33.51 -10.06 -9.96
CA GLY A 7 33.09 -10.87 -11.13
C GLY A 7 33.34 -10.36 -12.56
N TRP A 8 33.31 -11.33 -13.50
CA TRP A 8 33.53 -11.39 -14.97
C TRP A 8 34.92 -11.17 -15.57
N GLU A 9 35.81 -10.39 -14.95
CA GLU A 9 37.19 -10.21 -15.48
C GLU A 9 38.23 -11.14 -14.83
N SER A 10 37.82 -11.98 -13.87
CA SER A 10 38.69 -12.96 -13.21
C SER A 10 38.24 -14.40 -13.50
N THR A 11 39.20 -15.30 -13.69
CA THR A 11 38.98 -16.75 -13.74
C THR A 11 38.72 -17.36 -12.36
N ASP A 12 38.97 -16.61 -11.29
CA ASP A 12 38.72 -17.06 -9.94
C ASP A 12 37.21 -17.12 -9.66
N PRO A 13 36.72 -18.17 -8.99
CA PRO A 13 35.32 -18.25 -8.58
C PRO A 13 34.93 -17.03 -7.73
N VAL A 14 33.71 -16.55 -7.92
CA VAL A 14 33.15 -15.48 -7.07
C VAL A 14 33.24 -15.92 -5.60
N PRO A 15 33.90 -15.14 -4.72
CA PRO A 15 34.06 -15.51 -3.33
C PRO A 15 32.71 -15.62 -2.62
N ASN A 16 32.69 -16.33 -1.50
CA ASN A 16 31.54 -16.34 -0.61
C ASN A 16 31.31 -14.92 -0.08
N HIS A 17 30.11 -14.39 -0.26
CA HIS A 17 29.79 -13.02 0.12
C HIS A 17 28.29 -12.87 0.39
N VAL A 18 27.93 -12.08 1.40
CA VAL A 18 26.53 -11.75 1.71
C VAL A 18 26.30 -10.31 1.27
N PHE A 19 25.52 -10.12 0.21
CA PHE A 19 25.23 -8.79 -0.32
C PHE A 19 24.19 -8.07 0.54
N ASN A 20 23.17 -8.80 0.99
CA ASN A 20 22.14 -8.32 1.91
C ASN A 20 21.42 -9.52 2.56
N SER A 21 20.33 -9.25 3.29
CA SER A 21 19.54 -10.26 4.00
C SER A 21 18.98 -11.41 3.14
N TYR A 22 18.95 -11.27 1.81
CA TYR A 22 18.35 -12.26 0.90
C TYR A 22 19.18 -12.57 -0.33
N LEU A 23 20.34 -11.94 -0.53
CA LEU A 23 21.19 -12.18 -1.70
C LEU A 23 22.61 -12.53 -1.23
N SER A 24 23.13 -13.68 -1.66
CA SER A 24 24.48 -14.13 -1.32
C SER A 24 25.15 -14.88 -2.47
N SER A 25 26.48 -14.80 -2.54
CA SER A 25 27.32 -15.72 -3.31
C SER A 25 27.81 -16.84 -2.40
N ARG A 26 27.67 -18.10 -2.83
CA ARG A 26 28.21 -19.28 -2.15
C ARG A 26 28.81 -20.21 -3.19
N HIS A 27 30.09 -20.57 -3.03
CA HIS A 27 30.83 -21.45 -3.93
C HIS A 27 30.74 -21.02 -5.41
N GLY A 28 30.86 -19.71 -5.68
CA GLY A 28 30.79 -19.16 -7.04
C GLY A 28 29.39 -19.08 -7.64
N GLN A 29 28.33 -19.37 -6.87
CA GLN A 29 26.94 -19.36 -7.34
C GLN A 29 26.10 -18.34 -6.57
N LEU A 30 25.14 -17.73 -7.26
CA LEU A 30 24.24 -16.74 -6.69
C LEU A 30 23.01 -17.40 -6.05
N TYR A 31 22.71 -17.00 -4.82
CA TYR A 31 21.58 -17.48 -4.04
C TYR A 31 20.64 -16.33 -3.67
N TYR A 32 19.34 -16.54 -3.86
CA TYR A 32 18.28 -15.72 -3.28
C TYR A 32 17.64 -16.45 -2.09
N ASP A 33 17.81 -15.95 -0.86
CA ASP A 33 17.72 -16.77 0.35
C ASP A 33 18.49 -18.09 0.10
N ASP A 34 17.83 -19.25 0.16
CA ASP A 34 18.43 -20.57 -0.12
C ASP A 34 18.23 -21.08 -1.55
N LEU A 35 17.59 -20.28 -2.41
CA LEU A 35 17.37 -20.62 -3.82
C LEU A 35 18.64 -20.37 -4.64
N ASN A 36 19.28 -21.44 -5.10
CA ASN A 36 20.38 -21.37 -6.05
C ASN A 36 19.87 -20.96 -7.44
N LEU A 37 20.07 -19.70 -7.82
CA LEU A 37 19.53 -19.14 -9.06
C LEU A 37 20.14 -19.78 -10.32
N ALA A 38 21.41 -20.22 -10.26
CA ALA A 38 22.07 -20.85 -11.39
C ALA A 38 21.38 -22.18 -11.77
N ARG A 39 20.85 -22.93 -10.80
CA ARG A 39 20.18 -24.22 -11.04
C ARG A 39 18.84 -24.09 -11.78
N LEU A 40 18.28 -22.89 -11.87
CA LEU A 40 17.04 -22.65 -12.60
C LEU A 40 17.25 -22.58 -14.11
N VAL A 41 18.46 -22.24 -14.55
CA VAL A 41 18.79 -22.01 -15.96
C VAL A 41 19.94 -22.88 -16.47
N THR A 42 20.65 -23.59 -15.58
CA THR A 42 21.72 -24.53 -15.93
C THR A 42 21.25 -25.96 -15.78
N ALA A 43 21.58 -26.81 -16.74
CA ALA A 43 21.36 -28.24 -16.63
C ALA A 43 22.19 -28.80 -15.46
N ALA A 44 21.58 -29.70 -14.69
CA ALA A 44 22.23 -30.37 -13.57
C ALA A 44 21.86 -31.86 -13.61
N ASP A 45 22.81 -32.72 -13.26
CA ASP A 45 22.55 -34.15 -13.13
C ASP A 45 21.43 -34.37 -12.10
N HIS A 46 20.39 -35.10 -12.51
CA HIS A 46 19.19 -35.40 -11.71
C HIS A 46 18.26 -34.22 -11.38
N ALA A 47 18.35 -33.09 -12.08
CA ALA A 47 17.39 -31.98 -11.97
C ALA A 47 16.38 -31.96 -13.14
N PRO A 48 15.22 -31.28 -12.98
CA PRO A 48 14.34 -30.94 -14.10
C PRO A 48 15.09 -30.17 -15.20
N ALA A 49 14.56 -30.22 -16.42
CA ALA A 49 15.09 -29.41 -17.52
C ALA A 49 15.15 -27.92 -17.12
N PRO A 50 16.20 -27.19 -17.51
CA PRO A 50 16.35 -25.78 -17.17
C PRO A 50 15.20 -24.97 -17.77
N TYR A 51 14.79 -23.92 -17.06
CA TYR A 51 13.81 -22.97 -17.58
C TYR A 51 14.44 -22.12 -18.69
N PRO A 52 13.72 -21.85 -19.79
CA PRO A 52 14.21 -21.02 -20.87
C PRO A 52 14.32 -19.54 -20.44
N SER A 53 15.26 -18.81 -21.05
CA SER A 53 15.40 -17.36 -20.87
C SER A 53 14.65 -16.58 -21.96
N PRO A 54 14.08 -15.39 -21.66
CA PRO A 54 14.11 -14.71 -20.36
C PRO A 54 13.19 -15.37 -19.31
N LEU A 55 13.66 -15.44 -18.06
CA LEU A 55 12.94 -16.05 -16.93
C LEU A 55 12.65 -14.97 -15.87
N GLU A 56 11.39 -14.86 -15.47
CA GLU A 56 10.97 -14.08 -14.32
C GLU A 56 10.61 -15.00 -13.16
N LEU A 57 11.03 -14.64 -11.94
CA LEU A 57 10.80 -15.39 -10.73
C LEU A 57 10.13 -14.50 -9.69
N ILE A 58 8.94 -14.91 -9.25
CA ILE A 58 8.21 -14.23 -8.19
C ILE A 58 8.39 -15.01 -6.89
N TYR A 59 9.28 -14.52 -6.03
CA TYR A 59 9.60 -15.19 -4.77
C TYR A 59 8.63 -14.77 -3.64
N LEU A 60 7.48 -15.46 -3.59
CA LEU A 60 6.38 -15.19 -2.65
C LEU A 60 6.76 -15.19 -1.16
N PRO A 61 7.70 -16.01 -0.65
CA PRO A 61 8.08 -15.96 0.76
C PRO A 61 8.61 -14.58 1.20
N MET A 62 9.30 -13.85 0.32
CA MET A 62 9.77 -12.49 0.61
C MET A 62 8.61 -11.53 0.88
N ILE A 63 7.52 -11.64 0.11
CA ILE A 63 6.34 -10.78 0.26
C ILE A 63 5.75 -10.97 1.66
N ARG A 64 5.54 -12.23 2.09
CA ARG A 64 5.03 -12.54 3.45
C ARG A 64 5.96 -11.99 4.53
N ARG A 65 7.28 -12.23 4.39
CA ARG A 65 8.30 -11.74 5.32
C ARG A 65 8.23 -10.22 5.48
N LYS A 66 8.19 -9.46 4.38
CA LYS A 66 8.14 -7.98 4.43
C LYS A 66 6.89 -7.42 5.10
N ILE A 67 5.74 -8.06 4.89
CA ILE A 67 4.48 -7.66 5.54
C ILE A 67 4.57 -7.91 7.05
N HIS A 68 5.03 -9.09 7.46
CA HIS A 68 5.19 -9.43 8.88
C HIS A 68 6.28 -8.60 9.56
N ASP A 69 7.38 -8.29 8.88
CA ASP A 69 8.43 -7.40 9.38
C ASP A 69 7.85 -6.02 9.69
N MET A 70 7.07 -5.44 8.77
CA MET A 70 6.42 -4.14 8.95
C MET A 70 5.43 -4.18 10.12
N GLN A 71 4.57 -5.20 10.18
CA GLN A 71 3.65 -5.40 11.31
C GLN A 71 4.40 -5.50 12.64
N GLY A 72 5.52 -6.23 12.68
CA GLY A 72 6.35 -6.38 13.87
C GLY A 72 7.05 -5.09 14.29
N ILE A 73 7.54 -4.29 13.34
CA ILE A 73 8.14 -2.97 13.61
C ILE A 73 7.12 -2.06 14.29
N PHE A 74 5.93 -1.92 13.69
CA PHE A 74 4.90 -1.07 14.27
C PHE A 74 4.36 -1.61 15.60
N ALA A 75 4.22 -2.94 15.75
CA ALA A 75 3.78 -3.53 17.02
C ALA A 75 4.73 -3.21 18.17
N ARG A 76 6.06 -3.28 17.92
CA ARG A 76 7.07 -2.88 18.91
C ARG A 76 6.98 -1.39 19.23
N ALA A 77 6.97 -0.53 18.20
CA ALA A 77 6.88 0.91 18.40
C ALA A 77 5.61 1.32 19.18
N ILE A 78 4.47 0.71 18.88
CA ILE A 78 3.20 0.93 19.60
C ILE A 78 3.33 0.55 21.07
N ALA A 79 3.94 -0.60 21.38
CA ALA A 79 4.16 -1.04 22.76
C ALA A 79 5.13 -0.11 23.51
N ASP A 80 6.22 0.29 22.86
CA ASP A 80 7.28 1.12 23.46
C ASP A 80 6.78 2.51 23.86
N VAL A 81 5.87 3.10 23.08
CA VAL A 81 5.31 4.44 23.36
C VAL A 81 3.94 4.40 24.04
N GLY A 82 3.38 3.22 24.30
CA GLY A 82 2.06 3.05 24.89
C GLY A 82 0.90 3.58 24.02
N TYR A 83 1.02 3.47 22.69
CA TYR A 83 -0.01 3.96 21.77
C TYR A 83 -1.27 3.08 21.83
N GLY A 84 -2.44 3.69 22.02
CA GLY A 84 -3.71 2.96 22.18
C GLY A 84 -4.33 2.43 20.87
N GLY A 85 -3.78 2.80 19.71
CA GLY A 85 -4.26 2.37 18.41
C GLY A 85 -3.58 1.10 17.87
N ARG A 86 -3.94 0.71 16.65
CA ARG A 86 -3.40 -0.46 15.95
C ARG A 86 -2.81 -0.07 14.60
N PHE A 87 -1.76 -0.76 14.18
CA PHE A 87 -1.23 -0.65 12.82
C PHE A 87 -1.90 -1.68 11.89
N HIS A 88 -2.31 -1.21 10.73
CA HIS A 88 -2.93 -2.01 9.68
C HIS A 88 -2.13 -1.85 8.39
N TYR A 89 -1.64 -2.97 7.84
CA TYR A 89 -0.96 -2.95 6.55
C TYR A 89 -1.99 -3.16 5.42
N ALA A 90 -2.07 -2.23 4.47
CA ALA A 90 -2.92 -2.35 3.29
C ALA A 90 -2.07 -2.40 2.01
N TYR A 91 -2.24 -3.45 1.20
CA TYR A 91 -1.52 -3.59 -0.06
C TYR A 91 -2.25 -2.88 -1.20
N ALA A 92 -1.57 -1.93 -1.85
CA ALA A 92 -2.08 -1.23 -3.02
C ALA A 92 -1.79 -2.03 -4.31
N SER A 93 -2.83 -2.59 -4.93
CA SER A 93 -2.73 -3.43 -6.14
C SER A 93 -2.07 -2.71 -7.32
N LYS A 94 -2.12 -1.38 -7.38
CA LYS A 94 -1.42 -0.56 -8.39
C LYS A 94 0.09 -0.81 -8.45
N ALA A 95 0.69 -1.33 -7.37
CA ALA A 95 2.11 -1.69 -7.36
C ALA A 95 2.40 -2.97 -8.13
N ASN A 96 1.53 -3.99 -8.02
CA ASN A 96 1.56 -5.22 -8.82
C ASN A 96 0.20 -5.94 -8.71
N THR A 97 -0.49 -6.10 -9.83
CA THR A 97 -1.83 -6.71 -9.89
C THR A 97 -1.82 -8.23 -10.09
N ALA A 98 -0.64 -8.86 -10.19
CA ALA A 98 -0.52 -10.30 -10.41
C ALA A 98 -1.25 -11.10 -9.32
N GLU A 99 -1.96 -12.15 -9.73
CA GLU A 99 -2.80 -12.98 -8.86
C GLU A 99 -2.01 -13.49 -7.67
N GLU A 100 -0.83 -14.05 -7.93
CA GLU A 100 0.02 -14.68 -6.94
C GLU A 100 0.55 -13.68 -5.92
N VAL A 101 0.72 -12.42 -6.31
CA VAL A 101 1.13 -11.32 -5.42
C VAL A 101 -0.05 -10.92 -4.54
N VAL A 102 -1.19 -10.59 -5.14
CA VAL A 102 -2.39 -10.18 -4.41
C VAL A 102 -2.82 -11.28 -3.43
N ARG A 103 -2.94 -12.53 -3.89
CA ARG A 103 -3.23 -13.69 -3.05
C ARG A 103 -2.24 -13.82 -1.89
N THR A 104 -0.93 -13.72 -2.16
CA THR A 104 0.08 -13.83 -1.10
C THR A 104 -0.03 -12.71 -0.07
N THR A 105 -0.31 -11.48 -0.51
CA THR A 105 -0.50 -10.34 0.42
C THR A 105 -1.73 -10.54 1.31
N LEU A 106 -2.85 -11.01 0.74
CA LEU A 106 -4.07 -11.32 1.48
C LEU A 106 -3.85 -12.47 2.46
N GLU A 107 -3.21 -13.57 2.04
CA GLU A 107 -2.84 -14.70 2.90
C GLU A 107 -1.94 -14.27 4.08
N ALA A 108 -1.05 -13.28 3.87
CA ALA A 108 -0.20 -12.71 4.93
C ALA A 108 -0.97 -11.80 5.92
N GLY A 109 -2.29 -11.64 5.75
CA GLY A 109 -3.12 -10.84 6.63
C GLY A 109 -3.21 -9.36 6.27
N ALA A 110 -2.73 -8.95 5.09
CA ALA A 110 -2.89 -7.56 4.65
C ALA A 110 -4.36 -7.22 4.42
N HIS A 111 -4.66 -5.94 4.61
CA HIS A 111 -5.81 -5.24 4.02
C HIS A 111 -5.53 -4.91 2.55
N HIS A 112 -6.52 -4.40 1.83
CA HIS A 112 -6.39 -4.13 0.39
C HIS A 112 -6.68 -2.68 0.05
N GLU A 113 -5.88 -2.09 -0.83
CA GLU A 113 -6.16 -0.81 -1.49
C GLU A 113 -6.32 -1.05 -3.00
N MET A 114 -7.40 -0.51 -3.55
CA MET A 114 -7.70 -0.49 -4.97
C MET A 114 -7.89 0.93 -5.50
N SER A 115 -7.78 1.11 -6.82
CA SER A 115 -7.81 2.45 -7.44
C SER A 115 -8.60 2.55 -8.74
N SER A 116 -9.21 1.46 -9.20
CA SER A 116 -9.86 1.40 -10.51
C SER A 116 -10.95 0.34 -10.60
N VAL A 117 -11.73 0.37 -11.68
CA VAL A 117 -12.74 -0.66 -11.96
C VAL A 117 -12.13 -2.05 -12.16
N VAL A 118 -10.92 -2.14 -12.71
CA VAL A 118 -10.19 -3.40 -12.91
C VAL A 118 -9.81 -4.01 -11.56
N ASP A 119 -9.40 -3.18 -10.60
CA ASP A 119 -9.10 -3.65 -9.26
C ASP A 119 -10.33 -4.22 -8.54
N VAL A 120 -11.54 -3.72 -8.82
CA VAL A 120 -12.78 -4.30 -8.28
C VAL A 120 -12.95 -5.75 -8.75
N GLU A 121 -12.59 -6.06 -9.99
CA GLU A 121 -12.62 -7.44 -10.50
C GLU A 121 -11.63 -8.34 -9.73
N ILE A 122 -10.43 -7.83 -9.43
CA ILE A 122 -9.43 -8.53 -8.62
C ILE A 122 -10.02 -8.86 -7.24
N VAL A 123 -10.62 -7.88 -6.56
CA VAL A 123 -11.26 -8.08 -5.25
C VAL A 123 -12.37 -9.14 -5.32
N GLN A 124 -13.20 -9.11 -6.37
CA GLN A 124 -14.24 -10.12 -6.55
C GLN A 124 -13.69 -11.51 -6.84
N ILE A 125 -12.61 -11.63 -7.61
CA ILE A 125 -11.92 -12.91 -7.86
C ILE A 125 -11.38 -13.47 -6.54
N MET A 126 -10.64 -12.66 -5.77
CA MET A 126 -10.10 -13.05 -4.47
C MET A 126 -11.21 -13.45 -3.49
N ARG A 127 -12.33 -12.73 -3.48
CA ARG A 127 -13.50 -13.07 -2.67
C ARG A 127 -14.14 -14.39 -3.09
N ARG A 128 -14.38 -14.61 -4.40
CA ARG A 128 -14.95 -15.87 -4.91
C ARG A 128 -14.05 -17.07 -4.63
N ALA A 129 -12.74 -16.86 -4.59
CA ALA A 129 -11.76 -17.87 -4.21
C ALA A 129 -11.67 -18.12 -2.68
N GLY A 130 -12.40 -17.35 -1.86
CA GLY A 130 -12.34 -17.46 -0.40
C GLY A 130 -11.07 -16.86 0.24
N LEU A 131 -10.33 -16.05 -0.52
CA LEU A 131 -9.06 -15.44 -0.08
C LEU A 131 -9.25 -14.05 0.54
N LEU A 132 -10.39 -13.39 0.28
CA LEU A 132 -10.75 -12.12 0.92
C LEU A 132 -11.57 -12.39 2.20
N ARG A 133 -10.96 -12.16 3.35
CA ARG A 133 -11.64 -12.30 4.65
C ARG A 133 -12.71 -11.22 4.83
N PRO A 134 -13.86 -11.51 5.48
CA PRO A 134 -14.91 -10.52 5.70
C PRO A 134 -14.44 -9.23 6.40
N GLU A 135 -13.51 -9.35 7.36
CA GLU A 135 -12.94 -8.24 8.11
C GLU A 135 -11.84 -7.48 7.35
N CYS A 136 -11.45 -7.92 6.15
CA CYS A 136 -10.46 -7.23 5.34
C CYS A 136 -11.01 -5.86 4.89
N MET A 137 -10.51 -4.77 5.48
CA MET A 137 -10.70 -3.42 4.92
C MET A 137 -10.23 -3.37 3.46
N VAL A 138 -11.13 -2.93 2.58
CA VAL A 138 -10.85 -2.65 1.17
C VAL A 138 -11.01 -1.15 0.94
N PHE A 139 -9.89 -0.44 0.82
CA PHE A 139 -9.88 1.00 0.55
C PHE A 139 -10.02 1.26 -0.94
N ALA A 140 -11.02 2.03 -1.35
CA ALA A 140 -11.25 2.37 -2.76
C ALA A 140 -10.83 3.82 -3.04
N ASN A 141 -9.57 3.99 -3.45
CA ASN A 141 -9.05 5.26 -3.97
C ASN A 141 -9.40 5.42 -5.46
N GLY A 142 -8.96 6.52 -6.07
CA GLY A 142 -9.12 6.81 -7.48
C GLY A 142 -10.47 7.46 -7.82
N PHE A 143 -10.50 8.19 -8.93
CA PHE A 143 -11.63 9.03 -9.30
C PHE A 143 -12.89 8.22 -9.63
N LYS A 144 -13.99 8.49 -8.92
CA LYS A 144 -15.25 7.74 -8.98
C LYS A 144 -16.49 8.66 -8.96
N PRO A 145 -16.65 9.54 -9.96
CA PRO A 145 -17.78 10.46 -10.00
C PRO A 145 -19.10 9.71 -10.24
N ALA A 146 -20.21 10.39 -9.97
CA ALA A 146 -21.55 9.91 -10.28
C ALA A 146 -21.67 9.44 -11.75
N GLY A 147 -22.31 8.28 -11.96
CA GLY A 147 -22.49 7.69 -13.29
C GLY A 147 -21.26 7.03 -13.91
N SER A 148 -20.14 6.94 -13.18
CA SER A 148 -18.97 6.18 -13.63
C SER A 148 -19.13 4.68 -13.35
N ALA A 149 -18.54 3.87 -14.23
CA ALA A 149 -18.51 2.41 -14.06
C ALA A 149 -17.81 1.99 -12.75
N TYR A 150 -16.89 2.82 -12.25
CA TYR A 150 -16.22 2.55 -10.98
C TYR A 150 -17.16 2.76 -9.80
N ALA A 151 -17.86 3.91 -9.72
CA ALA A 151 -18.86 4.16 -8.68
C ALA A 151 -19.94 3.06 -8.64
N ASP A 152 -20.49 2.68 -9.79
CA ASP A 152 -21.48 1.59 -9.88
C ASP A 152 -20.92 0.24 -9.39
N SER A 153 -19.65 -0.03 -9.65
CA SER A 153 -18.99 -1.26 -9.22
C SER A 153 -18.76 -1.28 -7.71
N LEU A 154 -18.50 -0.14 -7.08
CA LEU A 154 -18.39 -0.03 -5.63
C LEU A 154 -19.72 -0.29 -4.92
N LEU A 155 -20.82 0.29 -5.43
CA LEU A 155 -22.16 0.02 -4.91
C LEU A 155 -22.51 -1.48 -4.97
N ARG A 156 -22.19 -2.14 -6.09
CA ARG A 156 -22.36 -3.60 -6.21
C ARG A 156 -21.45 -4.38 -5.27
N LEU A 157 -20.17 -4.00 -5.16
CA LEU A 157 -19.21 -4.68 -4.30
C LEU A 157 -19.64 -4.59 -2.83
N LYS A 158 -20.16 -3.44 -2.39
CA LYS A 158 -20.63 -3.22 -1.02
C LYS A 158 -21.66 -4.25 -0.56
N ARG A 159 -22.58 -4.66 -1.45
CA ARG A 159 -23.59 -5.71 -1.17
C ARG A 159 -22.99 -7.09 -0.89
N THR A 160 -21.72 -7.28 -1.21
CA THR A 160 -21.02 -8.57 -1.06
C THR A 160 -19.84 -8.49 -0.11
N HIS A 161 -19.34 -7.30 0.21
CA HIS A 161 -18.22 -7.07 1.10
C HIS A 161 -18.47 -5.82 1.95
N ASP A 162 -18.82 -6.05 3.22
CA ASP A 162 -19.24 -4.97 4.12
C ASP A 162 -18.09 -4.00 4.45
N ASN A 163 -16.86 -4.51 4.60
CA ASN A 163 -15.71 -3.69 4.95
C ASN A 163 -15.05 -3.00 3.74
N LEU A 164 -15.88 -2.52 2.81
CA LEU A 164 -15.50 -1.65 1.70
C LEU A 164 -15.56 -0.19 2.15
N ILE A 165 -14.44 0.53 2.02
CA ILE A 165 -14.28 1.91 2.46
C ILE A 165 -13.88 2.79 1.27
N PRO A 166 -14.85 3.41 0.56
CA PRO A 166 -14.56 4.41 -0.44
C PRO A 166 -13.81 5.62 0.14
N ILE A 167 -12.68 5.99 -0.48
CA ILE A 167 -11.91 7.18 -0.13
C ILE A 167 -12.33 8.30 -1.08
N VAL A 168 -13.10 9.27 -0.60
CA VAL A 168 -13.62 10.40 -1.37
C VAL A 168 -12.47 11.36 -1.69
N GLU A 169 -12.23 11.59 -2.98
CA GLU A 169 -11.13 12.42 -3.50
C GLU A 169 -11.61 13.76 -4.08
N SER A 170 -12.91 13.90 -4.33
CA SER A 170 -13.57 15.17 -4.67
C SER A 170 -15.04 15.16 -4.22
N LEU A 171 -15.65 16.34 -4.08
CA LEU A 171 -17.05 16.47 -3.71
C LEU A 171 -18.01 15.82 -4.71
N ASP A 172 -17.62 15.71 -5.98
CA ASP A 172 -18.41 15.10 -7.06
C ASP A 172 -18.59 13.57 -6.90
N GLU A 173 -17.86 12.96 -5.97
CA GLU A 173 -17.93 11.53 -5.67
C GLU A 173 -18.90 11.19 -4.55
N LEU A 174 -19.36 12.18 -3.77
CA LEU A 174 -20.32 11.98 -2.69
C LEU A 174 -21.74 11.63 -3.17
N PRO A 175 -22.30 12.24 -4.23
CA PRO A 175 -23.69 11.98 -4.64
C PRO A 175 -24.08 10.49 -4.75
N PRO A 176 -23.31 9.60 -5.43
CA PRO A 176 -23.69 8.19 -5.51
C PRO A 176 -23.70 7.48 -4.14
N LEU A 177 -22.91 7.93 -3.17
CA LEU A 177 -22.86 7.37 -1.82
C LEU A 177 -24.00 7.91 -0.94
N LEU A 178 -24.31 9.20 -1.06
CA LEU A 178 -25.43 9.85 -0.38
C LEU A 178 -26.78 9.27 -0.81
N HIS A 179 -26.91 8.85 -2.07
CA HIS A 179 -28.12 8.24 -2.61
C HIS A 179 -28.14 6.70 -2.54
N ALA A 180 -27.11 6.07 -1.96
CA ALA A 180 -27.08 4.63 -1.76
C ALA A 180 -28.01 4.21 -0.61
N ASP A 181 -28.57 3.01 -0.70
CA ASP A 181 -29.37 2.41 0.37
C ASP A 181 -28.48 1.72 1.43
N GLU A 182 -27.26 1.34 1.04
CA GLU A 182 -26.32 0.62 1.90
C GLU A 182 -25.58 1.56 2.87
N HIS A 183 -25.29 1.08 4.09
CA HIS A 183 -24.46 1.82 5.04
C HIS A 183 -22.99 1.80 4.63
N PHE A 184 -22.33 2.95 4.51
CA PHE A 184 -20.91 3.05 4.19
C PHE A 184 -20.08 3.70 5.30
N GLU A 185 -18.94 3.06 5.61
CA GLU A 185 -17.81 3.77 6.17
C GLU A 185 -17.04 4.43 5.03
N LEU A 186 -16.67 5.70 5.19
CA LEU A 186 -16.02 6.50 4.18
C LEU A 186 -14.69 7.07 4.68
N GLY A 187 -13.79 7.31 3.73
CA GLY A 187 -12.59 8.11 3.96
C GLY A 187 -12.61 9.41 3.18
N LEU A 188 -11.83 10.39 3.63
CA LEU A 188 -11.55 11.60 2.87
C LEU A 188 -10.07 11.67 2.55
N ARG A 189 -9.74 12.04 1.31
CA ARG A 189 -8.35 12.25 0.88
C ARG A 189 -8.03 13.73 0.83
N GLN A 190 -7.04 14.13 1.61
CA GLN A 190 -6.45 15.46 1.51
C GLN A 190 -5.55 15.52 0.28
N LYS A 191 -5.57 16.63 -0.45
CA LYS A 191 -4.60 16.89 -1.49
C LYS A 191 -3.22 17.09 -0.87
N SER A 192 -2.34 16.17 -1.18
CA SER A 192 -0.95 16.14 -0.76
C SER A 192 -0.26 15.19 -1.70
N TYR A 193 0.79 15.66 -2.36
CA TYR A 193 1.74 14.83 -3.09
C TYR A 193 3.03 15.65 -3.23
N GLY A 194 4.12 15.13 -2.67
CA GLY A 194 5.35 15.89 -2.47
C GLY A 194 5.44 16.46 -1.05
N PHE A 195 6.45 17.30 -0.84
CA PHE A 195 6.74 17.87 0.47
C PHE A 195 6.04 19.22 0.62
N HIS A 196 5.08 19.27 1.55
CA HIS A 196 4.28 20.45 1.88
C HIS A 196 4.35 20.66 3.39
N PRO A 197 5.17 21.61 3.89
CA PRO A 197 5.40 21.77 5.33
C PRO A 197 4.23 22.45 6.07
N THR A 198 3.25 23.00 5.35
CA THR A 198 2.07 23.62 5.96
C THR A 198 0.78 23.20 5.25
N LEU A 199 -0.37 23.37 5.93
CA LEU A 199 -1.69 23.18 5.32
C LEU A 199 -1.92 24.11 4.13
N ALA A 200 -1.39 25.34 4.17
CA ALA A 200 -1.51 26.27 3.06
C ALA A 200 -0.75 25.78 1.81
N ASP A 201 0.41 25.14 1.99
CA ASP A 201 1.16 24.54 0.88
C ASP A 201 0.40 23.35 0.28
N MET A 202 -0.21 22.52 1.13
CA MET A 202 -1.10 21.44 0.68
C MET A 202 -2.27 22.02 -0.11
N ASP A 203 -2.92 23.08 0.40
CA ASP A 203 -4.03 23.76 -0.24
C ASP A 203 -3.65 24.47 -1.56
N ALA A 204 -2.40 24.88 -1.72
CA ALA A 204 -1.88 25.42 -2.97
C ALA A 204 -1.41 24.33 -3.95
N SER A 205 -1.33 23.07 -3.52
CA SER A 205 -0.77 21.99 -4.33
C SER A 205 -1.65 21.66 -5.55
N SER A 206 -1.00 21.47 -6.70
CA SER A 206 -1.64 21.03 -7.94
C SER A 206 -1.50 19.51 -8.06
N THR A 207 -2.37 18.77 -7.37
CA THR A 207 -2.42 17.31 -7.41
C THR A 207 -3.67 16.82 -8.11
N ARG A 208 -3.57 15.66 -8.79
CA ARG A 208 -4.70 15.06 -9.51
C ARG A 208 -5.87 14.61 -8.62
N PHE A 209 -5.60 14.32 -7.35
CA PHE A 209 -6.55 13.71 -6.43
C PHE A 209 -6.48 14.37 -5.05
N GLY A 210 -7.60 14.38 -4.36
CA GLY A 210 -7.73 14.91 -3.01
C GLY A 210 -8.32 16.32 -2.99
N MET A 211 -8.84 16.66 -1.82
CA MET A 211 -9.54 17.90 -1.53
C MET A 211 -8.65 18.87 -0.76
N ASP A 212 -8.84 20.17 -0.97
CA ASP A 212 -8.32 21.17 -0.03
C ASP A 212 -9.05 21.12 1.32
N THR A 213 -8.53 21.89 2.28
CA THR A 213 -9.11 22.01 3.62
C THR A 213 -10.60 22.35 3.57
N GLU A 214 -11.03 23.33 2.78
CA GLU A 214 -12.43 23.76 2.70
C GLU A 214 -13.33 22.62 2.21
N GLN A 215 -12.95 21.99 1.09
CA GLN A 215 -13.66 20.86 0.51
C GLN A 215 -13.71 19.66 1.46
N LEU A 216 -12.65 19.38 2.22
CA LEU A 216 -12.65 18.31 3.23
C LEU A 216 -13.67 18.56 4.33
N TRP A 217 -13.75 19.78 4.86
CA TRP A 217 -14.75 20.13 5.88
C TRP A 217 -16.16 20.05 5.33
N GLN A 218 -16.37 20.50 4.08
CA GLN A 218 -17.65 20.38 3.39
C GLN A 218 -18.05 18.91 3.17
N ALA A 219 -17.11 18.06 2.78
CA ALA A 219 -17.36 16.63 2.61
C ALA A 219 -17.68 15.95 3.95
N ALA A 220 -16.93 16.25 5.00
CA ALA A 220 -17.15 15.71 6.34
C ALA A 220 -18.55 16.08 6.88
N ALA A 221 -18.98 17.33 6.68
CA ALA A 221 -20.31 17.78 7.10
C ALA A 221 -21.44 17.08 6.33
N GLN A 222 -21.27 16.83 5.02
CA GLN A 222 -22.25 16.08 4.23
C GLN A 222 -22.34 14.62 4.66
N ILE A 223 -21.21 13.99 4.98
CA ILE A 223 -21.16 12.61 5.47
C ILE A 223 -21.85 12.51 6.85
N ASP A 224 -21.55 13.43 7.78
CA ASP A 224 -22.12 13.45 9.13
C ASP A 224 -23.64 13.69 9.13
N ALA A 225 -24.15 14.47 8.17
CA ALA A 225 -25.58 14.72 8.00
C ALA A 225 -26.36 13.51 7.44
N ALA A 226 -25.67 12.53 6.86
CA ALA A 226 -26.30 11.36 6.25
C ALA A 226 -26.29 10.16 7.22
N PRO A 227 -27.45 9.66 7.68
CA PRO A 227 -27.53 8.68 8.76
C PRO A 227 -26.95 7.29 8.42
N HIS A 228 -26.78 7.00 7.12
CA HIS A 228 -26.21 5.75 6.63
C HIS A 228 -24.72 5.87 6.24
N LEU A 229 -24.10 7.03 6.41
CA LEU A 229 -22.68 7.23 6.14
C LEU A 229 -21.92 7.51 7.43
N GLN A 230 -20.66 7.06 7.49
CA GLN A 230 -19.80 7.29 8.64
C GLN A 230 -18.39 7.66 8.19
N LEU A 231 -17.94 8.87 8.53
CA LEU A 231 -16.55 9.28 8.30
C LEU A 231 -15.62 8.51 9.23
N THR A 232 -14.73 7.69 8.67
CA THR A 232 -13.89 6.74 9.43
C THR A 232 -12.40 6.88 9.11
N VAL A 233 -12.03 7.25 7.88
CA VAL A 233 -10.63 7.31 7.43
C VAL A 233 -10.23 8.73 6.99
N TYR A 234 -9.05 9.16 7.41
CA TYR A 234 -8.34 10.29 6.80
C TYR A 234 -7.17 9.72 6.00
N HIS A 235 -7.10 10.04 4.70
CA HIS A 235 -6.06 9.53 3.81
C HIS A 235 -5.12 10.66 3.39
N ALA A 236 -3.85 10.54 3.78
CA ALA A 236 -2.74 11.34 3.30
C ALA A 236 -1.93 10.55 2.26
N MET A 237 -1.28 11.24 1.32
CA MET A 237 -0.43 10.60 0.30
C MET A 237 0.77 11.49 -0.03
N ILE A 238 1.77 11.53 0.84
CA ILE A 238 2.89 12.47 0.71
C ILE A 238 3.87 12.17 -0.43
N GLY A 239 3.81 10.97 -1.04
CA GLY A 239 4.62 10.63 -2.20
C GLY A 239 4.97 9.15 -2.31
N SER A 240 5.99 8.84 -3.10
CA SER A 240 6.56 7.49 -3.29
C SER A 240 8.08 7.57 -3.20
N GLN A 241 8.72 6.52 -2.68
CA GLN A 241 10.19 6.40 -2.59
C GLN A 241 10.85 7.60 -1.85
N ILE A 242 10.33 7.94 -0.67
CA ILE A 242 10.88 9.02 0.15
C ILE A 242 12.03 8.44 0.97
N THR A 243 13.27 8.74 0.56
CA THR A 243 14.48 8.17 1.18
C THR A 243 15.02 8.97 2.35
N ASP A 244 14.47 10.16 2.60
CA ASP A 244 14.87 11.05 3.68
C ASP A 244 13.83 10.94 4.81
N VAL A 245 14.27 10.42 5.95
CA VAL A 245 13.41 10.12 7.11
C VAL A 245 12.83 11.41 7.71
N ASP A 246 13.65 12.46 7.87
CA ASP A 246 13.19 13.73 8.44
C ASP A 246 12.15 14.38 7.52
N ARG A 247 12.39 14.31 6.21
CA ARG A 247 11.42 14.77 5.20
C ARG A 247 10.12 13.96 5.20
N PHE A 248 10.22 12.65 5.41
CA PHE A 248 9.03 11.77 5.52
C PHE A 248 8.18 12.17 6.72
N ILE A 249 8.79 12.36 7.89
CA ILE A 249 8.09 12.75 9.12
C ILE A 249 7.52 14.16 8.99
N ALA A 250 8.31 15.16 8.60
CA ALA A 250 7.87 16.54 8.45
C ALA A 250 6.76 16.69 7.39
N GLY A 251 6.76 15.85 6.34
CA GLY A 251 5.69 15.84 5.34
C GLY A 251 4.34 15.33 5.86
N LEU A 252 4.32 14.57 6.96
CA LEU A 252 3.09 14.06 7.58
C LEU A 252 2.49 15.02 8.61
N GLU A 253 3.29 15.91 9.21
CA GLU A 253 2.84 16.77 10.32
C GLU A 253 1.58 17.58 9.99
N PRO A 254 1.48 18.28 8.83
CA PRO A 254 0.26 19.04 8.52
C PRO A 254 -0.95 18.12 8.32
N ALA A 255 -0.75 16.95 7.72
CA ALA A 255 -1.81 15.97 7.54
C ALA A 255 -2.32 15.40 8.87
N ILE A 256 -1.42 15.16 9.84
CA ILE A 256 -1.75 14.73 11.20
C ILE A 256 -2.53 15.85 11.92
N GLU A 257 -2.11 17.11 11.78
CA GLU A 257 -2.81 18.24 12.35
C GLU A 257 -4.25 18.35 11.84
N GLN A 258 -4.46 18.25 10.53
CA GLN A 258 -5.80 18.30 9.95
C GLN A 258 -6.66 17.09 10.34
N TYR A 259 -6.09 15.89 10.41
CA TYR A 259 -6.76 14.72 10.98
C TYR A 259 -7.22 14.96 12.42
N ALA A 260 -6.35 15.52 13.27
CA ALA A 260 -6.67 15.80 14.67
C ALA A 260 -7.82 16.82 14.79
N ARG A 261 -7.82 17.88 13.96
CA ARG A 261 -8.89 18.88 13.92
C ARG A 261 -10.23 18.26 13.49
N LEU A 262 -10.25 17.47 12.42
CA LEU A 262 -11.46 16.78 11.98
C LEU A 262 -11.99 15.80 13.02
N ARG A 263 -11.10 15.01 13.65
CA ARG A 263 -11.49 14.02 14.68
C ARG A 263 -12.12 14.65 15.92
N GLN A 264 -11.73 15.87 16.28
CA GLN A 264 -12.37 16.60 17.40
C GLN A 264 -13.85 16.88 17.13
N GLN A 265 -14.23 17.13 15.87
CA GLN A 265 -15.61 17.37 15.47
C GLN A 265 -16.36 16.08 15.07
N TYR A 266 -15.66 15.12 14.46
CA TYR A 266 -16.21 13.87 13.96
C TYR A 266 -15.51 12.67 14.65
N PRO A 267 -15.96 12.24 15.85
CA PRO A 267 -15.24 11.24 16.66
C PRO A 267 -15.11 9.86 16.02
N SER A 268 -15.98 9.53 15.05
CA SER A 268 -15.92 8.29 14.26
C SER A 268 -14.67 8.21 13.37
N LEU A 269 -14.07 9.36 13.01
CA LEU A 269 -12.84 9.43 12.24
C LEU A 269 -11.68 8.88 13.05
N SER A 270 -11.33 7.61 12.85
CA SER A 270 -10.48 6.83 13.75
C SER A 270 -9.25 6.21 13.09
N ILE A 271 -9.15 6.30 11.76
CA ILE A 271 -8.04 5.74 10.99
C ILE A 271 -7.30 6.89 10.30
N PHE A 272 -6.02 7.06 10.64
CA PHE A 272 -5.10 7.88 9.87
C PHE A 272 -4.32 6.96 8.91
N ASN A 273 -4.61 7.06 7.62
CA ASN A 273 -3.92 6.34 6.56
C ASN A 273 -2.88 7.29 5.93
N PHE A 274 -1.60 7.05 6.16
CA PHE A 274 -0.51 7.89 5.64
C PHE A 274 -0.12 7.57 4.18
N GLY A 275 -0.80 6.61 3.54
CA GLY A 275 -0.56 6.20 2.18
C GLY A 275 0.75 5.42 2.00
N GLY A 276 1.33 5.55 0.81
CA GLY A 276 2.65 4.98 0.49
C GLY A 276 3.79 5.89 0.95
N GLY A 277 4.91 5.86 0.21
CA GLY A 277 6.04 6.75 0.47
C GLY A 277 7.23 6.07 1.11
N MET A 278 6.99 5.01 1.91
CA MET A 278 8.06 4.15 2.43
C MET A 278 8.93 3.63 1.26
N PRO A 279 10.25 3.88 1.29
CA PRO A 279 11.13 3.53 0.19
C PRO A 279 11.49 2.05 0.19
N VAL A 280 11.89 1.56 -0.98
CA VAL A 280 12.55 0.27 -1.12
C VAL A 280 14.02 0.46 -1.49
N ALA A 281 14.85 -0.51 -1.15
CA ALA A 281 16.26 -0.52 -1.53
C ALA A 281 16.40 -0.68 -3.05
N MET A 282 16.95 0.32 -3.72
CA MET A 282 17.28 0.28 -5.15
C MET A 282 18.76 -0.04 -5.41
N THR A 283 19.57 -0.04 -4.36
CA THR A 283 20.98 -0.43 -4.35
C THR A 283 21.24 -1.43 -3.23
N LEU A 284 22.33 -2.21 -3.35
CA LEU A 284 22.66 -3.24 -2.35
C LEU A 284 23.08 -2.65 -0.99
N ASP A 285 23.54 -1.39 -0.98
CA ASP A 285 24.04 -0.65 0.18
C ASP A 285 23.01 0.32 0.79
N PHE A 286 21.76 0.29 0.33
CA PHE A 286 20.71 1.20 0.83
C PHE A 286 20.32 0.93 2.29
N THR A 287 20.20 2.00 3.07
CA THR A 287 19.67 2.01 4.44
C THR A 287 18.62 3.11 4.58
N PHE A 288 17.48 2.79 5.22
CA PHE A 288 16.39 3.72 5.53
C PHE A 288 15.93 3.52 6.97
#